data_AF-A0A9P4VIV4-F1
#
_entry.id   AF-A0A9P4VIV4-F1
#
_cell.length_a   1.000
_cell.length_b   1.000
_cell.length_c   1.000
_cell.angle_alpha   90.00
_cell.angle_beta   90.00
_cell.angle_gamma   90.00
#
_symmetry.space_group_name_H-M   'P 1'
#
loop_
_entity.id
_entity.type
_entity.pdbx_description
1 polymer ?
#
loop_
_entity_poly.entity_id
_entity_poly.type
_entity_poly.pdbx_seq_one_letter_code
_entity_poly.pdbx_strand_id
1 'polypeptide(L)' 'MDALGYKQLVGQTFDKRDEHMNDDALFAINDSFAVEFLPLEGDLRARFGLRRDFKLARYEVAKVSS' A
#
# COMPACT_ATOMS: atom_id res chain seq x y z
N MET A 1 4.87 1.56 7.40
CA MET A 1 4.19 0.79 8.45
C MET A 1 5.23 0.01 9.23
N ASP A 2 5.13 0.00 10.56
CA ASP A 2 6.08 -0.66 11.46
C ASP A 2 5.33 -1.53 12.48
N ALA A 3 5.88 -2.71 12.78
CA ALA A 3 5.37 -3.67 13.74
C ALA A 3 6.52 -4.54 14.28
N LEU A 4 6.59 -4.72 15.60
CA LEU A 4 7.68 -5.47 16.25
C LEU A 4 7.80 -6.90 15.68
N GLY A 5 9.00 -7.27 15.25
CA GLY A 5 9.27 -8.59 14.66
C GLY A 5 8.97 -8.70 13.17
N TYR A 6 8.58 -7.61 12.50
CA TYR A 6 8.32 -7.57 11.05
C TYR A 6 9.22 -6.57 10.34
N LYS A 7 9.61 -6.91 9.10
CA LYS A 7 10.33 -6.00 8.21
C LYS A 7 9.47 -4.75 7.97
N GLN A 8 10.07 -3.57 8.14
CA GLN A 8 9.39 -2.30 7.88
C GLN A 8 8.91 -2.24 6.43
N LEU A 9 7.63 -1.94 6.24
CA LEU A 9 7.06 -1.70 4.91
C LEU A 9 7.05 -0.20 4.65
N VAL A 10 7.90 0.24 3.72
CA VAL A 10 7.91 1.60 3.17
C VAL A 10 7.31 1.53 1.77
N GLY A 11 6.30 2.36 1.51
CA GLY A 11 5.63 2.39 0.21
C GLY A 11 4.62 3.53 0.15
N GLN A 12 4.26 3.89 -1.08
CA GLN A 12 3.22 4.87 -1.40
C GLN A 12 2.03 4.16 -2.03
N THR A 13 0.88 4.82 -2.06
CA THR A 13 -0.33 4.26 -2.65
C THR A 13 -0.84 5.22 -3.70
N PHE A 14 -1.26 4.71 -4.86
CA PHE A 14 -1.64 5.52 -6.02
C PHE A 14 -3.13 5.30 -6.35
N ASP A 15 -3.89 6.34 -6.66
CA ASP A 15 -5.27 6.17 -7.13
C ASP A 15 -5.25 5.60 -8.55
N LYS A 16 -5.97 4.50 -8.77
CA LYS A 16 -6.10 3.85 -10.09
C LYS A 16 -6.66 4.76 -11.18
N ARG A 17 -7.34 5.83 -10.79
CA ARG A 17 -7.95 6.80 -11.72
C ARG A 17 -7.00 7.93 -12.12
N ASP A 18 -5.79 7.97 -11.56
CA ASP A 18 -4.80 8.96 -11.92
C ASP A 18 -4.29 8.72 -13.35
N GLU A 19 -4.32 9.78 -14.17
CA GLU A 19 -3.94 9.73 -15.58
C GLU A 19 -2.45 9.39 -15.77
N HIS A 20 -1.62 9.62 -14.74
CA HIS A 20 -0.19 9.33 -14.75
C HIS A 20 0.16 7.92 -14.26
N MET A 21 -0.83 7.05 -14.00
CA MET A 21 -0.59 5.66 -13.58
C MET A 21 0.30 4.87 -14.56
N ASN A 22 0.28 5.21 -15.85
CA ASN A 22 1.03 4.51 -16.91
C ASN A 22 2.29 5.26 -17.38
N ASP A 23 2.55 6.45 -16.84
CA ASP A 23 3.68 7.32 -17.22
C ASP A 23 4.46 7.75 -15.97
N ASP A 24 4.56 6.84 -14.98
CA ASP A 24 5.41 7.09 -13.83
C ASP A 24 6.87 7.08 -14.25
N ALA A 25 7.41 8.27 -14.44
CA ALA A 25 8.81 8.53 -14.79
C ALA A 25 9.81 7.91 -13.79
N LEU A 26 9.35 7.49 -12.59
CA LEU A 26 10.16 6.89 -11.55
C LEU A 26 10.03 5.36 -11.44
N PHE A 27 9.18 4.72 -12.28
CA PHE A 27 8.95 3.27 -12.30
C PHE A 27 8.57 2.66 -10.93
N ALA A 28 8.02 3.45 -10.01
CA ALA A 28 7.69 3.04 -8.64
C ALA A 28 6.29 2.44 -8.53
N ILE A 29 5.47 2.61 -9.57
CA ILE A 29 4.14 2.01 -9.66
C ILE A 29 4.26 0.50 -9.92
N ASN A 30 3.77 -0.27 -8.96
CA ASN A 30 3.43 -1.68 -9.11
C ASN A 30 1.92 -1.80 -8.85
N ASP A 31 1.21 -2.64 -9.61
CA ASP A 31 -0.24 -2.87 -9.49
C ASP A 31 -0.70 -3.14 -8.05
N SER A 32 0.19 -3.71 -7.23
CA SER A 32 -0.06 -3.98 -5.81
C SER A 32 -0.26 -2.72 -4.96
N PHE A 33 0.21 -1.56 -5.41
CA PHE A 33 0.09 -0.26 -4.74
C PHE A 33 -0.96 0.67 -5.34
N ALA A 34 -1.61 0.26 -6.43
CA ALA A 34 -2.73 0.99 -7.00
C ALA A 34 -4.01 0.66 -6.23
N VAL A 35 -4.72 1.68 -5.75
CA VAL A 35 -5.95 1.54 -4.97
C VAL A 35 -7.13 2.24 -5.63
N GLU A 36 -8.32 1.78 -5.26
CA GLU A 36 -9.56 2.38 -5.69
C GLU A 36 -10.24 3.04 -4.49
N PHE A 37 -10.46 4.35 -4.57
CA PHE A 37 -11.25 5.09 -3.60
C PHE A 37 -12.73 4.98 -3.97
N LEU A 38 -13.48 4.23 -3.17
CA LEU A 38 -14.91 3.99 -3.41
C LEU A 38 -15.76 5.09 -2.80
N PRO A 39 -16.90 5.49 -3.40
CA PRO A 39 -17.82 6.44 -2.80
C PRO A 39 -18.23 6.01 -1.38
N LEU A 40 -18.22 6.95 -0.45
CA LEU A 40 -18.65 6.73 0.93
C LEU A 40 -19.95 7.49 1.18
N GLU A 41 -21.05 6.74 1.35
CA GLU A 41 -22.35 7.33 1.65
C GLU A 41 -22.55 7.52 3.15
N GLY A 42 -23.22 8.61 3.52
CA GLY A 42 -23.60 8.89 4.91
C GLY A 42 -22.53 9.54 5.78
N ASP A 43 -21.31 9.78 5.27
CA ASP A 43 -20.30 10.60 5.95
C ASP A 43 -20.35 12.05 5.45
N LEU A 44 -20.68 12.99 6.34
CA LEU A 44 -20.81 14.41 6.00
C LEU A 44 -19.47 15.10 5.70
N ARG A 45 -18.34 14.45 5.98
CA ARG A 45 -16.98 15.01 5.87
C ARG A 45 -16.10 14.25 4.89
N ALA A 46 -16.47 13.03 4.50
CA ALA A 46 -15.71 12.20 3.59
C ALA A 46 -16.58 11.72 2.42
N ARG A 47 -16.12 11.98 1.19
CA ARG A 47 -16.82 11.57 -0.04
C ARG A 47 -16.41 10.18 -0.53
N PHE A 48 -15.25 9.70 -0.07
CA PHE A 48 -14.67 8.44 -0.49
C PHE A 48 -14.06 7.69 0.69
N GLY A 49 -14.11 6.36 0.63
CA GLY A 49 -13.47 5.45 1.56
C GLY A 49 -12.41 4.61 0.86
N LEU A 50 -11.41 4.19 1.62
CA LEU A 50 -10.39 3.26 1.16
C LEU A 50 -10.23 2.15 2.20
N ARG A 51 -10.43 0.91 1.77
CA ARG A 51 -10.08 -0.28 2.55
C ARG A 51 -8.93 -1.00 1.86
N ARG A 52 -7.84 -1.21 2.59
CA ARG A 52 -6.67 -1.95 2.11
C ARG A 52 -6.01 -2.71 3.25
N ASP A 53 -5.75 -3.99 2.99
CA ASP A 53 -5.04 -4.85 3.93
C ASP A 53 -3.56 -4.94 3.56
N PHE A 54 -2.69 -5.01 4.57
CA PHE A 54 -1.24 -5.13 4.39
C PHE A 54 -0.74 -6.44 4.99
N LYS A 55 0.08 -7.18 4.24
CA LYS A 55 0.81 -8.35 4.74
C LYS A 55 2.26 -7.97 4.97
N LEU A 56 2.73 -8.09 6.20
CA LEU A 56 4.12 -7.81 6.56
C LEU A 56 4.92 -9.11 6.62
N ALA A 57 6.15 -9.08 6.11
CA ALA A 57 7.08 -10.20 6.24
C ALA A 57 7.72 -10.18 7.62
N ARG A 58 7.71 -11.32 8.33
CA ARG A 58 8.41 -11.44 9.61
C ARG A 58 9.92 -11.33 9.39
N TYR A 59 10.65 -10.79 10.35
CA TYR A 59 12.09 -11.06 10.41
C TYR A 59 12.24 -12.57 10.67
N GLU A 60 12.57 -13.34 9.64
CA GLU A 60 13.17 -14.64 9.91
C GLU A 60 14.46 -14.35 10.64
N VAL A 61 14.58 -14.83 11.89
CA VAL A 61 15.89 -14.99 12.50
C VAL A 61 16.60 -15.94 11.55
N ALA A 62 17.46 -15.39 10.69
CA ALA A 62 18.28 -16.19 9.80
C ALA A 62 18.99 -17.19 10.70
N LYS A 63 18.53 -18.45 10.71
CA LYS A 63 19.31 -19.55 11.26
C LYS A 63 20.52 -19.60 10.36
N VAL A 64 21.59 -18.95 10.79
CA VAL A 64 22.94 -19.23 10.33
C VAL A 64 23.15 -20.69 10.69
N SER A 65 22.95 -21.56 9.70
CA SER A 65 23.33 -22.96 9.78
C SER A 65 24.86 -22.94 9.80
N SER A 66 25.42 -23.36 10.94
CA SER A 66 26.85 -23.54 11.16
C SER A 66 27.43 -24.67 10.33
#